data_AF-V9HE31-F1
#
_entry.id   AF-V9HE31-F1
#
_cell.length_a   1.000
_cell.length_b   1.000
_cell.length_c   1.000
_cell.angle_alpha   90.00
_cell.angle_beta   90.00
_cell.angle_gamma   90.00
#
_symmetry.space_group_name_H-M   'P 1'
#
loop_
_entity.id
_entity.type
_entity.pdbx_description
1 polymer ?
#
loop_
_entity_poly.entity_id
_entity_poly.type
_entity_poly.pdbx_seq_one_letter_code
_entity_poly.pdbx_strand_id
1 'polypeptide(L)'
;MKNFTITFMVLIFSIFTMGCERKSVDQLLFQGSSQNWEATINYDRNNKYKVNIKYIGLERLPMDVKFTIEDLSGNSSGGYMEYGEVLNKVCGFSLEKEYDYKLLKYEDKDKLTIVMEWNKQEEIVELNL
;
A
#
# COMPACT_ATOMS: atom_id res chain seq x y z
N MET A 1 30.98 -45.55 -23.57
CA MET A 1 29.96 -44.50 -23.37
C MET A 1 29.95 -44.04 -21.90
N LYS A 2 31.04 -43.44 -21.41
CA LYS A 2 31.13 -42.91 -20.03
C LYS A 2 31.36 -41.40 -20.00
N ASN A 3 31.82 -40.83 -21.13
CA ASN A 3 32.19 -39.41 -21.24
C ASN A 3 31.04 -38.54 -21.77
N PHE A 4 29.90 -39.13 -22.14
CA PHE A 4 28.74 -38.40 -22.68
C PHE A 4 27.71 -38.02 -21.59
N THR A 5 27.67 -38.80 -20.51
CA THR A 5 26.75 -38.59 -19.38
C THR A 5 27.19 -37.43 -18.48
N ILE A 6 28.50 -37.19 -18.36
CA ILE A 6 29.04 -36.10 -17.52
C ILE A 6 28.72 -34.74 -18.14
N THR A 7 28.87 -34.61 -19.47
CA THR A 7 28.61 -33.36 -20.19
C THR A 7 27.14 -32.95 -20.13
N PHE A 8 26.23 -33.93 -20.13
CA PHE A 8 24.79 -33.67 -20.03
C PHE A 8 24.35 -33.22 -18.63
N MET A 9 25.03 -33.72 -17.57
CA MET A 9 24.74 -33.32 -16.19
C MET A 9 25.20 -31.89 -15.87
N VAL A 10 26.32 -31.44 -16.45
CA VAL A 10 26.83 -30.07 -16.28
C VAL A 10 25.91 -29.04 -16.95
N LEU A 11 25.30 -29.40 -18.09
CA LEU A 11 24.40 -28.53 -18.85
C LEU A 11 23.05 -28.30 -18.15
N ILE A 12 22.59 -29.27 -17.34
CA ILE A 12 21.35 -29.14 -16.57
C ILE A 12 21.55 -28.24 -15.33
N PHE A 13 22.73 -28.26 -14.69
CA PHE A 13 23.01 -27.39 -13.53
C PHE A 13 23.12 -25.91 -13.89
N SER A 14 23.52 -25.57 -15.13
CA SER A 14 23.60 -24.18 -15.59
C SER A 14 22.25 -23.48 -15.80
N ILE A 15 21.13 -24.22 -15.80
CA ILE A 15 19.79 -23.64 -15.99
C ILE A 15 19.14 -23.28 -14.64
N PHE A 16 19.64 -23.84 -13.53
CA PHE A 16 19.09 -23.59 -12.19
C PHE A 16 19.76 -22.44 -11.43
N THR A 17 20.76 -21.76 -12.01
CA THR A 17 21.30 -20.51 -11.47
C THR A 17 20.75 -19.28 -12.19
N MET A 18 19.53 -19.36 -12.74
CA MET A 18 18.64 -18.20 -12.62
C MET A 18 18.37 -18.07 -11.12
N GLY A 19 19.30 -17.43 -10.42
CA GLY A 19 18.94 -16.79 -9.17
C GLY A 19 17.69 -16.00 -9.49
N CYS A 20 16.59 -16.31 -8.79
CA CYS A 20 15.58 -15.30 -8.56
C CYS A 20 16.38 -14.15 -7.93
N GLU A 21 16.90 -13.25 -8.78
CA GLU A 21 17.11 -11.88 -8.38
C GLU A 21 15.75 -11.48 -7.87
N ARG A 22 15.62 -11.51 -6.54
CA ARG A 22 14.49 -10.98 -5.83
C ARG A 22 14.49 -9.54 -6.31
N LYS A 23 13.65 -9.22 -7.31
CA LYS A 23 13.48 -7.84 -7.78
C LYS A 23 13.42 -7.03 -6.51
N SER A 24 14.39 -6.13 -6.31
CA SER A 24 14.25 -5.15 -5.24
C SER A 24 12.86 -4.58 -5.45
N VAL A 25 11.97 -4.80 -4.49
CA VAL A 25 10.61 -4.29 -4.61
C VAL A 25 10.79 -2.81 -4.43
N ASP A 26 10.94 -2.11 -5.55
CA ASP A 26 11.31 -0.71 -5.62
C ASP A 26 10.24 0.18 -4.99
N GLN A 27 9.03 -0.38 -4.88
CA GLN A 27 7.86 0.23 -4.31
C GLN A 27 7.02 -0.86 -3.62
N LEU A 28 6.65 -0.63 -2.36
CA LEU A 28 5.66 -1.46 -1.67
C LEU A 28 4.30 -0.78 -1.79
N LEU A 29 3.35 -1.44 -2.44
CA LEU A 29 2.00 -0.94 -2.65
C LEU A 29 1.02 -1.73 -1.79
N PHE A 30 0.47 -1.10 -0.77
CA PHE A 30 -0.66 -1.64 -0.02
C PHE A 30 -1.95 -1.09 -0.59
N GLN A 31 -2.97 -1.92 -0.77
CA GLN A 31 -4.27 -1.50 -1.28
C GLN A 31 -5.42 -2.28 -0.67
N GLY A 32 -6.60 -1.66 -0.63
CA GLY A 32 -7.79 -2.29 -0.09
C GLY A 32 -9.01 -1.39 -0.14
N SER A 33 -10.15 -1.95 0.23
CA SER A 33 -11.43 -1.25 0.24
C SER A 33 -12.32 -1.73 1.38
N SER A 34 -13.29 -0.87 1.72
CA SER A 34 -14.41 -1.13 2.61
C SER A 34 -15.72 -0.92 1.84
N GLN A 35 -16.83 -0.69 2.55
CA GLN A 35 -18.11 -0.45 1.91
C GLN A 35 -18.12 0.88 1.15
N ASN A 36 -17.56 1.95 1.73
CA ASN A 36 -17.63 3.29 1.16
C ASN A 36 -16.27 3.87 0.77
N TRP A 37 -15.17 3.17 1.08
CA TRP A 37 -13.82 3.69 0.89
C TRP A 37 -12.92 2.72 0.15
N GLU A 38 -12.06 3.26 -0.70
CA GLU A 38 -10.92 2.57 -1.31
C GLU A 38 -9.66 3.33 -0.89
N ALA A 39 -8.59 2.64 -0.53
CA ALA A 39 -7.34 3.30 -0.20
C ALA A 39 -6.11 2.54 -0.69
N THR A 40 -5.04 3.30 -0.90
CA THR A 40 -3.72 2.81 -1.30
C THR A 40 -2.63 3.53 -0.52
N ILE A 41 -1.56 2.81 -0.18
CA ILE A 41 -0.32 3.37 0.38
C ILE A 41 0.83 2.86 -0.47
N ASN A 42 1.55 3.77 -1.12
CA ASN A 42 2.73 3.45 -1.91
C ASN A 42 3.99 3.95 -1.20
N TYR A 43 4.82 3.04 -0.72
CA TYR A 43 6.14 3.33 -0.15
C TYR A 43 7.20 3.33 -1.25
N ASP A 44 8.00 4.39 -1.33
CA ASP A 44 9.14 4.48 -2.24
C ASP A 44 10.45 3.97 -1.59
N ARG A 45 11.53 3.91 -2.39
CA ARG A 45 12.87 3.50 -1.93
C ARG A 45 13.50 4.44 -0.88
N ASN A 46 12.97 5.64 -0.68
CA ASN A 46 13.46 6.65 0.26
C ASN A 46 12.66 6.67 1.56
N ASN A 47 11.83 5.65 1.81
CA ASN A 47 10.92 5.57 2.95
C ASN A 47 9.83 6.66 2.95
N LYS A 48 9.62 7.34 1.83
CA LYS A 48 8.48 8.23 1.67
C LYS A 48 7.30 7.40 1.28
N TYR A 49 6.13 7.75 1.78
CA TYR A 49 4.91 7.10 1.35
C TYR A 49 3.85 8.10 0.94
N LYS A 50 3.12 7.70 -0.10
CA LYS A 50 1.98 8.41 -0.65
C LYS A 50 0.73 7.62 -0.35
N VAL A 51 -0.20 8.26 0.35
CA VAL A 51 -1.51 7.69 0.67
C VAL A 51 -2.52 8.26 -0.30
N ASN A 52 -3.32 7.41 -0.94
CA ASN A 52 -4.53 7.82 -1.65
C ASN A 52 -5.74 7.20 -0.98
N ILE A 53 -6.70 8.01 -0.56
CA ILE A 53 -7.98 7.56 -0.02
C ILE A 53 -9.07 8.08 -0.93
N LYS A 54 -10.05 7.23 -1.28
CA LYS A 54 -11.13 7.52 -2.21
C LYS A 54 -12.47 7.10 -1.66
N TYR A 55 -13.47 7.97 -1.81
CA TYR A 55 -14.85 7.66 -1.45
C TYR A 55 -15.55 7.01 -2.66
N ILE A 56 -16.02 5.80 -2.48
CA ILE A 56 -16.70 4.98 -3.51
C ILE A 56 -18.18 4.73 -3.19
N GLY A 57 -18.66 5.20 -2.02
CA GLY A 57 -20.05 5.04 -1.62
C GLY A 57 -21.02 5.83 -2.50
N LEU A 58 -22.25 5.33 -2.62
CA LEU A 58 -23.26 5.92 -3.51
C LEU A 58 -24.36 6.69 -2.78
N GLU A 59 -24.54 6.43 -1.47
CA GLU A 59 -25.75 6.86 -0.77
C GLU A 59 -25.59 8.15 0.05
N ARG A 60 -24.41 8.40 0.64
CA ARG A 60 -24.21 9.53 1.56
C ARG A 60 -22.85 10.17 1.40
N LEU A 61 -22.80 11.43 0.98
CA LEU A 61 -21.53 12.15 0.90
C LEU A 61 -20.91 12.33 2.30
N PRO A 62 -19.62 12.03 2.46
CA PRO A 62 -18.91 12.27 3.71
C PRO A 62 -18.62 13.77 3.82
N MET A 63 -19.30 14.48 4.75
CA MET A 63 -19.11 15.93 4.90
C MET A 63 -17.78 16.26 5.60
N ASP A 64 -17.46 15.52 6.66
CA ASP A 64 -16.23 15.63 7.43
C ASP A 64 -15.63 14.24 7.60
N VAL A 65 -14.33 14.12 7.36
CA VAL A 65 -13.62 12.84 7.38
C VAL A 65 -12.35 12.98 8.20
N LYS A 66 -12.26 12.19 9.26
CA LYS A 66 -11.02 11.98 9.99
C LYS A 66 -10.50 10.59 9.64
N PHE A 67 -9.20 10.49 9.39
CA PHE A 67 -8.57 9.21 9.09
C PHE A 67 -7.32 9.00 9.92
N THR A 68 -7.08 7.75 10.29
CA THR A 68 -5.88 7.30 11.00
C THR A 68 -5.28 6.12 10.22
N ILE A 69 -3.99 6.19 9.93
CA ILE A 69 -3.25 5.22 9.14
C ILE A 69 -2.20 4.58 10.03
N GLU A 70 -2.17 3.26 10.06
CA GLU A 70 -1.06 2.49 10.59
C GLU A 70 0.06 2.40 9.53
N ASP A 71 1.30 2.74 9.92
CA ASP A 71 2.46 2.64 9.04
C ASP A 71 3.34 1.41 9.32
N LEU A 72 4.30 1.15 8.43
CA LEU A 72 5.27 0.06 8.53
C LEU A 72 6.20 0.16 9.74
N SER A 73 6.29 1.33 10.40
CA SER A 73 7.05 1.49 11.65
C SER A 73 6.25 1.13 12.90
N GLY A 74 4.95 0.81 12.74
CA GLY A 74 4.02 0.60 13.85
C GLY A 74 3.51 1.91 14.46
N ASN A 75 3.85 3.05 13.87
CA ASN A 75 3.28 4.33 14.28
C ASN A 75 1.96 4.59 13.56
N SER A 76 1.17 5.50 14.12
CA SER A 76 -0.05 5.99 13.50
C SER A 76 0.13 7.42 13.01
N SER A 77 -0.22 7.68 11.76
CA SER A 77 -0.38 9.03 11.22
C SER A 77 -1.86 9.31 10.97
N GLY A 78 -2.25 10.57 10.87
CA GLY A 78 -3.65 10.90 10.65
C GLY A 78 -3.86 12.24 9.99
N GLY A 79 -5.11 12.50 9.66
CA GLY A 79 -5.54 13.77 9.11
C GLY A 79 -7.04 13.94 9.19
N TYR A 80 -7.45 15.15 8.84
CA TYR A 80 -8.84 15.58 8.78
C TYR A 80 -9.04 16.30 7.45
N MET A 81 -10.19 16.12 6.83
CA MET A 81 -10.62 16.99 5.74
C MET A 81 -12.13 17.17 5.69
N GLU A 82 -12.52 18.28 5.07
CA GLU A 82 -13.91 18.66 4.86
C GLU A 82 -14.25 18.57 3.37
N TYR A 83 -15.45 18.11 3.06
CA TYR A 83 -15.94 17.90 1.69
C TYR A 83 -15.79 19.13 0.79
N GLY A 84 -15.92 20.33 1.37
CA GLY A 84 -15.78 21.60 0.66
C GLY A 84 -14.40 21.82 0.02
N GLU A 85 -13.34 21.24 0.60
CA GLU A 85 -11.97 21.36 0.07
C GLU A 85 -11.72 20.45 -1.14
N VAL A 86 -12.57 19.44 -1.37
CA VAL A 86 -12.29 18.31 -2.27
C VAL A 86 -13.05 18.37 -3.60
N LEU A 87 -13.95 19.35 -3.76
CA LEU A 87 -14.87 19.51 -4.90
C LEU A 87 -14.20 19.57 -6.29
N ASN A 88 -12.89 19.77 -6.38
CA ASN A 88 -12.17 19.92 -7.65
C ASN A 88 -11.54 18.62 -8.22
N LYS A 89 -11.77 17.44 -7.62
CA LYS A 89 -11.27 16.15 -8.17
C LYS A 89 -12.43 15.20 -8.52
N VAL A 90 -12.45 14.72 -9.76
CA VAL A 90 -13.52 13.87 -10.33
C VAL A 90 -13.61 12.53 -9.57
N CYS A 91 -14.84 12.10 -9.25
CA CYS A 91 -15.21 10.86 -8.56
C CYS A 91 -14.70 10.71 -7.11
N GLY A 92 -15.21 11.58 -6.24
CA GLY A 92 -15.42 11.28 -4.83
C GLY A 92 -14.13 11.11 -4.02
N PHE A 93 -13.68 12.21 -3.43
CA PHE A 93 -12.62 12.26 -2.41
C PHE A 93 -11.26 11.70 -2.88
N SER A 94 -10.19 12.49 -2.89
CA SER A 94 -8.85 11.97 -3.16
C SER A 94 -7.82 12.79 -2.41
N LEU A 95 -7.44 12.29 -1.24
CA LEU A 95 -6.33 12.84 -0.47
C LEU A 95 -5.04 12.20 -0.94
N GLU A 96 -4.06 13.03 -1.27
CA GLU A 96 -2.69 12.62 -1.53
C GLU A 96 -1.81 13.30 -0.49
N LYS A 97 -1.14 12.52 0.36
CA LYS A 97 -0.21 13.05 1.36
C LYS A 97 1.11 12.30 1.32
N GLU A 98 2.18 13.06 1.16
CA GLU A 98 3.55 12.57 1.28
C GLU A 98 4.01 12.71 2.72
N TYR A 99 4.58 11.64 3.25
CA TYR A 99 5.22 11.63 4.55
C TYR A 99 6.71 11.37 4.37
N ASP A 100 7.56 12.31 4.81
CA ASP A 100 9.02 12.13 4.85
C ASP A 100 9.40 11.51 6.19
N TYR A 101 9.31 10.18 6.28
CA TYR A 101 9.75 9.44 7.46
C TYR A 101 10.95 8.57 7.10
N LYS A 102 12.10 8.81 7.75
CA LYS A 102 13.17 7.82 7.75
C LYS A 102 12.69 6.62 8.56
N LEU A 103 12.17 5.59 7.89
CA LEU A 103 11.88 4.30 8.51
C LEU A 103 13.19 3.74 9.06
N LEU A 104 13.39 3.86 10.38
CA LEU A 104 14.55 3.30 11.08
C LEU A 104 14.48 1.77 11.14
N LYS A 105 13.28 1.20 10.97
CA LYS A 105 13.00 -0.24 10.99
C LYS A 105 11.71 -0.52 10.23
N TYR A 106 11.73 -1.55 9.39
CA TYR A 106 10.52 -2.14 8.82
C TYR A 106 10.03 -3.25 9.75
N GLU A 107 8.77 -3.18 10.17
CA GLU A 107 8.08 -4.39 10.63
C GLU A 107 7.70 -5.23 9.40
N ASP A 108 7.85 -6.55 9.51
CA ASP A 108 7.46 -7.48 8.45
C ASP A 108 5.92 -7.58 8.46
N LYS A 109 5.27 -6.62 7.81
CA LYS A 109 3.81 -6.51 7.70
C LYS A 109 3.37 -6.81 6.28
N ASP A 110 2.44 -7.74 6.14
CA ASP A 110 1.71 -8.06 4.92
C ASP A 110 0.37 -7.29 4.83
N LYS A 111 -0.04 -6.67 5.94
CA LYS A 111 -1.28 -5.91 6.06
C LYS A 111 -1.08 -4.60 6.84
N LEU A 112 -1.78 -3.57 6.40
CA LEU A 112 -1.92 -2.27 7.08
C LEU A 112 -3.40 -1.92 7.26
N THR A 113 -3.67 -0.98 8.15
CA THR A 113 -5.05 -0.57 8.48
C THR A 113 -5.20 0.94 8.34
N ILE A 114 -6.30 1.37 7.70
CA ILE A 114 -6.78 2.75 7.75
C ILE A 114 -8.14 2.76 8.41
N VAL A 115 -8.30 3.58 9.46
CA VAL A 115 -9.59 3.82 10.11
C VAL A 115 -10.15 5.15 9.60
N MET A 116 -11.38 5.12 9.09
CA MET A 116 -12.11 6.24 8.54
C MET A 116 -13.29 6.60 9.46
N GLU A 117 -13.28 7.78 10.06
CA GLU A 117 -14.39 8.32 10.84
C GLU A 117 -15.12 9.39 9.99
N TRP A 118 -16.39 9.16 9.67
CA TRP A 118 -17.18 10.07 8.81
C TRP A 118 -18.68 9.95 9.13
N ASN A 119 -19.45 11.05 9.07
CA ASN A 119 -20.91 11.05 9.30
C ASN A 119 -21.36 10.29 10.59
N LYS A 120 -20.56 10.32 11.66
CA LYS A 120 -20.75 9.55 12.92
C LYS A 120 -20.68 8.02 12.75
N GLN A 121 -20.01 7.56 11.70
CA GLN A 121 -19.70 6.17 11.40
C GLN A 121 -18.19 5.98 11.41
N GLU A 122 -17.78 4.74 11.65
CA GLU A 122 -16.40 4.30 11.55
C GLU A 122 -16.34 3.15 10.54
N GLU A 123 -15.39 3.23 9.61
CA GLU A 123 -15.09 2.17 8.65
C GLU A 123 -13.60 1.84 8.68
N ILE A 124 -13.30 0.55 8.69
CA ILE A 124 -11.93 0.05 8.65
C ILE A 124 -11.65 -0.39 7.21
N VAL A 125 -10.59 0.16 6.63
CA VAL A 125 -10.03 -0.28 5.36
C VAL A 125 -8.79 -1.10 5.64
N GLU A 126 -8.88 -2.39 5.37
CA GLU A 126 -7.75 -3.31 5.46
C GLU A 126 -6.97 -3.28 4.15
N LEU A 127 -5.70 -2.93 4.21
CA LEU A 127 -4.82 -2.85 3.06
C LEU A 127 -3.87 -4.04 3.05
N ASN A 128 -3.81 -4.74 1.93
CA ASN A 128 -2.88 -5.86 1.75
C ASN A 128 -1.79 -5.47 0.75
N LEU A 129 -0.59 -6.01 0.96
CA LEU A 129 0.57 -5.84 0.08
C LEU A 129 0.37 -6.41 -1.32
#